data_AF-A0A2B7YKI8-F1
#
_entry.id   AF-A0A2B7YKI8-F1
#
_cell.length_a   1.000
_cell.length_b   1.000
_cell.length_c   1.000
_cell.angle_alpha   90.00
_cell.angle_beta   90.00
_cell.angle_gamma   90.00
#
_symmetry.space_group_name_H-M   'P 1'
#
loop_
_entity.id
_entity.type
_entity.pdbx_description
1 polymer ?
#
loop_
_entity_poly.entity_id
_entity_poly.type
_entity_poly.pdbx_seq_one_letter_code
_entity_poly.pdbx_strand_id
1 'polypeptide(L)'
;MVGEIEGELKEDIENINFFLKNSQNEYSIKLENKELSLIRKSENKLNINLKFNGEKNNFFYEIENFKQNFLVLGEKYSYNSRNKSFQFSYTLFDENHNEINKIRISIEHV
;
A
#
# COMPACT_ATOMS: atom_id res chain seq x y z
N MET A 1 6.71 -11.39 -12.00
CA MET A 1 8.07 -11.48 -11.44
C MET A 1 7.91 -11.92 -10.00
N VAL A 2 8.39 -13.12 -9.65
CA VAL A 2 8.37 -13.62 -8.27
C VAL A 2 9.74 -13.27 -7.68
N GLY A 3 9.77 -12.45 -6.65
CA GLY A 3 10.98 -12.10 -5.92
C GLY A 3 10.82 -12.51 -4.46
N GLU A 4 11.90 -12.92 -3.83
CA GLU A 4 11.90 -13.19 -2.39
C GLU A 4 11.83 -11.86 -1.64
N ILE A 5 10.86 -11.77 -0.72
CA ILE A 5 10.67 -10.64 0.19
C ILE A 5 10.75 -11.20 1.60
N GLU A 6 11.63 -10.63 2.41
CA GLU A 6 11.69 -10.89 3.85
C GLU A 6 10.92 -9.80 4.59
N GLY A 7 10.38 -10.10 5.77
CA GLY A 7 9.71 -9.08 6.54
C GLY A 7 9.40 -9.42 7.99
N GLU A 8 8.92 -8.41 8.70
CA GLU A 8 8.49 -8.46 10.10
C GLU A 8 7.05 -7.94 10.20
N LEU A 9 6.22 -8.65 10.96
CA LEU A 9 4.87 -8.23 11.35
C LEU A 9 4.89 -7.78 12.81
N LYS A 10 4.48 -6.52 13.06
CA LYS A 10 4.19 -6.00 14.41
C LYS A 10 2.71 -5.68 14.50
N GLU A 11 2.01 -6.33 15.42
CA GLU A 11 0.57 -6.14 15.66
C GLU A 11 0.31 -5.69 17.10
N ASP A 12 -0.63 -4.77 17.27
CA ASP A 12 -1.30 -4.47 18.53
C ASP A 12 -2.83 -4.42 18.31
N ILE A 13 -3.61 -4.02 19.33
CA ILE A 13 -5.08 -4.08 19.29
C ILE A 13 -5.67 -3.21 18.16
N GLU A 14 -4.99 -2.14 17.76
CA GLU A 14 -5.50 -1.13 16.82
C GLU A 14 -4.63 -0.98 15.56
N ASN A 15 -3.40 -1.49 15.59
CA ASN A 15 -2.40 -1.27 14.57
C ASN A 15 -1.83 -2.57 14.01
N ILE A 16 -1.68 -2.60 12.69
CA ILE A 16 -0.97 -3.66 11.98
C ILE A 16 0.15 -3.03 11.17
N ASN A 17 1.38 -3.43 11.43
CA ASN A 17 2.56 -2.91 10.74
C ASN A 17 3.31 -4.06 10.08
N PHE A 18 3.52 -3.97 8.77
CA PHE A 18 4.43 -4.84 8.03
C PHE A 18 5.65 -4.02 7.62
N PHE A 19 6.83 -4.56 7.90
CA PHE A 19 8.10 -4.09 7.39
C PHE A 19 8.62 -5.16 6.44
N LEU A 20 8.66 -4.88 5.15
CA LEU A 20 9.09 -5.83 4.13
C LEU A 20 10.34 -5.28 3.43
N LYS A 21 11.26 -6.13 3.02
CA LYS A 21 12.46 -5.74 2.28
C LYS A 21 12.80 -6.77 1.21
N ASN A 22 13.36 -6.30 0.11
CA ASN A 22 14.07 -7.12 -0.85
C ASN A 22 15.40 -6.43 -1.22
N SER A 23 16.14 -6.99 -2.17
CA SER A 23 17.45 -6.47 -2.59
C SER A 23 17.42 -5.04 -3.14
N GLN A 24 16.25 -4.51 -3.49
CA GLN A 24 16.09 -3.23 -4.17
C GLN A 24 15.23 -2.22 -3.41
N ASN A 25 14.37 -2.67 -2.50
CA ASN A 25 13.34 -1.83 -1.89
C ASN A 25 13.06 -2.25 -0.44
N GLU A 26 12.73 -1.25 0.38
CA GLU A 26 12.07 -1.46 1.66
C GLU A 26 10.63 -0.95 1.57
N TYR A 27 9.71 -1.65 2.22
CA TYR A 27 8.30 -1.33 2.29
C TYR A 27 7.86 -1.26 3.74
N SER A 28 7.06 -0.25 4.06
CA SER A 28 6.33 -0.16 5.32
C SER A 28 4.85 -0.05 4.99
N ILE A 29 4.06 -0.96 5.53
CA ILE A 29 2.60 -0.99 5.39
C ILE A 29 2.03 -0.89 6.78
N LYS A 30 1.38 0.23 7.07
CA LYS A 30 0.76 0.51 8.36
C LYS A 30 -0.73 0.65 8.18
N LEU A 31 -1.52 -0.14 8.91
CA LEU A 31 -2.95 0.04 9.07
C LEU A 31 -3.21 0.56 10.49
N GLU A 32 -3.81 1.74 10.60
CA GLU A 32 -4.17 2.41 11.86
C GLU A 32 -5.49 3.15 11.64
N ASN A 33 -6.46 3.03 12.55
CA ASN A 33 -7.75 3.75 12.46
C ASN A 33 -8.50 3.62 11.11
N LYS A 34 -8.41 2.45 10.44
CA LYS A 34 -8.97 2.19 9.10
C LYS A 34 -8.35 3.03 7.97
N GLU A 35 -7.20 3.64 8.20
CA GLU A 35 -6.36 4.25 7.18
C GLU A 35 -5.11 3.39 7.00
N LEU A 36 -4.69 3.21 5.74
CA LEU A 36 -3.49 2.48 5.40
C LEU A 36 -2.47 3.40 4.74
N SER A 37 -1.27 3.41 5.28
CA SER A 37 -0.10 4.01 4.64
C SER A 37 0.78 2.92 4.05
N LEU A 38 1.09 3.03 2.76
CA LEU A 38 2.07 2.22 2.05
C LEU A 38 3.23 3.12 1.64
N ILE A 39 4.38 2.91 2.27
CA ILE A 39 5.62 3.62 1.96
C ILE A 39 6.58 2.61 1.34
N ARG A 40 7.04 2.89 0.12
CA ARG A 40 8.19 2.23 -0.48
C ARG A 40 9.39 3.17 -0.46
N LYS A 41 10.45 2.76 0.21
CA LYS A 41 11.77 3.37 0.11
C LYS A 41 12.55 2.62 -0.96
N SER A 42 12.77 3.29 -2.07
CA SER A 42 13.67 2.87 -3.14
C SER A 42 14.25 4.13 -3.80
N GLU A 43 14.99 3.96 -4.89
CA GLU A 43 15.43 5.08 -5.73
C GLU A 43 14.26 6.02 -6.05
N ASN A 44 13.09 5.44 -6.35
CA ASN A 44 11.84 6.16 -6.56
C ASN A 44 10.90 5.97 -5.37
N LYS A 45 11.02 6.88 -4.40
CA LYS A 45 10.15 6.93 -3.21
C LYS A 45 8.68 6.95 -3.63
N LEU A 46 7.89 6.13 -2.95
CA LEU A 46 6.45 6.10 -3.12
C LEU A 46 5.80 6.15 -1.75
N ASN A 47 4.84 7.04 -1.58
CA ASN A 47 4.06 7.18 -0.36
C ASN A 47 2.59 7.28 -0.76
N ILE A 48 1.83 6.25 -0.45
CA ILE A 48 0.40 6.17 -0.73
C ILE A 48 -0.33 6.11 0.61
N ASN A 49 -1.32 7.00 0.77
CA ASN A 49 -2.28 6.93 1.87
C ASN A 49 -3.64 6.52 1.30
N LEU A 50 -4.17 5.42 1.82
CA LEU A 50 -5.46 4.86 1.45
C LEU A 50 -6.43 5.01 2.60
N LYS A 51 -7.56 5.65 2.33
CA LYS A 51 -8.73 5.62 3.22
C LYS A 51 -9.72 4.59 2.70
N PHE A 52 -10.27 3.77 3.59
CA PHE A 52 -11.29 2.77 3.25
C PHE A 52 -12.70 3.25 3.65
N ASN A 53 -12.95 4.55 3.50
CA ASN A 53 -14.21 5.22 3.79
C ASN A 53 -14.99 5.62 2.51
N GLY A 54 -14.47 5.26 1.33
CA GLY A 54 -15.05 5.61 0.03
C GLY A 54 -14.53 6.93 -0.57
N GLU A 55 -13.62 7.63 0.11
CA GLU A 55 -13.04 8.87 -0.38
C GLU A 55 -11.77 8.63 -1.21
N LYS A 56 -11.64 9.40 -2.30
CA LYS A 56 -10.40 9.49 -3.07
C LYS A 56 -9.40 10.39 -2.36
N ASN A 57 -8.13 10.01 -2.34
CA ASN A 57 -7.04 10.81 -1.80
C ASN A 57 -6.04 11.15 -2.91
N ASN A 58 -5.35 12.28 -2.78
CA ASN A 58 -4.28 12.63 -3.70
C ASN A 58 -3.08 11.71 -3.48
N PHE A 59 -2.53 11.22 -4.60
CA PHE A 59 -1.27 10.49 -4.64
C PHE A 59 -0.33 11.18 -5.61
N PHE A 60 0.65 11.87 -5.03
CA PHE A 60 1.67 12.57 -5.79
C PHE A 60 2.83 11.63 -6.10
N TYR A 61 3.09 11.39 -7.38
CA TYR A 61 4.17 10.54 -7.87
C TYR A 61 5.21 11.37 -8.60
N GLU A 62 6.45 11.28 -8.14
CA GLU A 62 7.58 12.04 -8.65
C GLU A 62 8.81 11.15 -8.78
N ILE A 63 9.38 11.14 -9.98
CA ILE A 63 10.66 10.55 -10.34
C ILE A 63 11.41 11.56 -11.23
N GLU A 64 12.69 11.34 -11.51
CA GLU A 64 13.59 12.35 -12.12
C GLU A 64 13.00 13.10 -13.33
N ASN A 65 12.30 12.40 -14.24
CA ASN A 65 11.74 12.98 -15.47
C ASN A 65 10.20 12.94 -15.53
N PHE A 66 9.52 12.69 -14.42
CA PHE A 66 8.06 12.57 -14.40
C PHE A 66 7.46 13.00 -13.06
N LYS A 67 6.40 13.81 -13.14
CA LYS A 67 5.70 14.35 -11.99
C LYS A 67 4.22 14.41 -12.30
N GLN A 68 3.39 13.68 -11.55
CA GLN A 68 1.94 13.68 -11.73
C GLN A 68 1.22 13.50 -10.40
N ASN A 69 0.09 14.19 -10.25
CA ASN A 69 -0.87 13.90 -9.20
C ASN A 69 -1.92 12.92 -9.72
N PHE A 70 -2.09 11.83 -8.99
CA PHE A 70 -3.14 10.84 -9.21
C PHE A 70 -4.15 10.91 -8.07
N LEU A 71 -5.27 10.21 -8.25
CA LEU A 71 -6.19 9.92 -7.15
C LEU A 71 -6.14 8.43 -6.82
N VAL A 72 -6.21 8.11 -5.54
CA VAL A 72 -6.28 6.72 -5.06
C VAL A 72 -7.54 6.51 -4.22
N LEU A 73 -8.22 5.39 -4.43
CA LEU A 73 -9.38 4.97 -3.66
C LEU A 73 -9.09 3.62 -2.99
N GLY A 74 -9.08 3.59 -1.66
CA GLY A 74 -9.04 2.32 -0.92
C GLY A 74 -10.40 1.63 -1.04
N GLU A 75 -10.42 0.38 -1.48
CA GLU A 75 -11.68 -0.35 -1.71
C GLU A 75 -12.05 -1.26 -0.54
N LYS A 76 -11.21 -2.28 -0.29
CA LYS A 76 -11.42 -3.28 0.75
C LYS A 76 -10.08 -3.66 1.34
N TYR A 77 -10.06 -3.96 2.63
CA TYR A 77 -8.98 -4.67 3.28
C TYR A 77 -9.56 -5.76 4.19
N SER A 78 -8.75 -6.76 4.47
CA SER A 78 -9.06 -7.74 5.51
C SER A 78 -7.79 -8.25 6.14
N TYR A 79 -7.84 -8.42 7.45
CA TYR A 79 -6.79 -9.09 8.21
C TYR A 79 -7.33 -10.36 8.84
N ASN A 80 -6.61 -11.47 8.70
CA ASN A 80 -6.88 -12.70 9.40
C ASN A 80 -5.73 -12.98 10.38
N SER A 81 -6.05 -12.85 11.67
CA SER A 81 -5.07 -13.02 12.74
C SER A 81 -4.65 -14.48 12.97
N ARG A 82 -5.40 -15.47 12.48
CA ARG A 82 -5.08 -16.90 12.66
C ARG A 82 -3.95 -17.35 11.75
N ASN A 83 -4.00 -16.98 10.48
CA ASN A 83 -2.99 -17.31 9.47
C ASN A 83 -2.05 -16.14 9.18
N LYS A 84 -2.18 -15.03 9.93
CA LYS A 84 -1.39 -13.80 9.75
C LYS A 84 -1.41 -13.30 8.29
N SER A 85 -2.57 -13.40 7.64
CA SER A 85 -2.74 -12.93 6.26
C SER A 85 -3.41 -11.56 6.23
N PHE A 86 -2.79 -10.62 5.52
CA PHE A 86 -3.35 -9.30 5.27
C PHE A 86 -3.52 -9.08 3.78
N GLN A 87 -4.70 -8.61 3.37
CA GLN A 87 -4.96 -8.25 1.98
C GLN A 87 -5.67 -6.91 1.90
N PHE A 88 -5.37 -6.14 0.86
CA PHE A 88 -6.07 -4.92 0.54
C PHE A 88 -6.04 -4.62 -0.96
N SER A 89 -6.96 -3.77 -1.41
CA SER A 89 -7.01 -3.28 -2.78
C SER A 89 -7.28 -1.79 -2.87
N TYR A 90 -6.75 -1.19 -3.93
CA TYR A 90 -7.02 0.20 -4.27
C TYR A 90 -7.06 0.40 -5.78
N THR A 91 -7.79 1.43 -6.19
CA THR A 91 -7.89 1.87 -7.58
C THR A 91 -7.17 3.19 -7.76
N LEU A 92 -6.36 3.28 -8.82
CA LEU A 92 -5.64 4.47 -9.24
C LEU A 92 -6.43 5.16 -10.35
N PHE A 93 -6.59 6.47 -10.24
CA PHE A 93 -7.25 7.31 -11.25
C PHE A 93 -6.33 8.43 -11.73
N ASP A 94 -6.55 8.87 -12.97
CA ASP A 94 -5.92 10.07 -13.52
C ASP A 94 -6.58 11.35 -12.97
N GLU A 95 -6.06 12.50 -13.39
CA GLU A 95 -6.60 13.83 -13.05
C GLU A 95 -8.04 14.06 -13.56
N ASN A 96 -8.46 13.30 -14.57
CA ASN A 96 -9.81 13.36 -15.15
C ASN A 96 -10.76 12.34 -14.50
N HIS A 97 -10.35 11.71 -13.39
CA HIS A 97 -11.10 10.71 -12.65
C HIS A 97 -11.34 9.40 -13.41
N ASN A 98 -10.63 9.16 -14.51
CA ASN A 98 -10.67 7.88 -15.22
C ASN A 98 -9.86 6.85 -14.44
N GLU A 99 -10.39 5.63 -14.33
CA GLU A 99 -9.66 4.51 -13.75
C GLU A 99 -8.47 4.14 -14.65
N ILE A 100 -7.27 4.20 -14.10
CA ILE A 100 -6.03 3.80 -14.78
C ILE A 100 -5.75 2.33 -14.49
N ASN A 101 -5.84 1.94 -13.22
CA ASN A 101 -5.43 0.62 -12.78
C ASN A 101 -6.04 0.26 -11.42
N LYS A 102 -6.08 -1.04 -11.14
CA LYS A 102 -6.52 -1.60 -9.87
C LYS A 102 -5.46 -2.54 -9.33
N ILE A 103 -5.04 -2.27 -8.10
CA ILE A 103 -3.95 -2.98 -7.45
C ILE A 103 -4.53 -3.79 -6.28
N ARG A 104 -4.11 -5.05 -6.18
CA ARG A 104 -4.39 -5.94 -5.05
C ARG A 104 -3.08 -6.40 -4.45
N ILE A 105 -2.97 -6.31 -3.14
CA ILE A 105 -1.79 -6.72 -2.39
C ILE A 105 -2.25 -7.74 -1.34
N SER A 106 -1.56 -8.87 -1.29
CA SER A 106 -1.71 -9.92 -0.28
C SER A 106 -0.36 -10.18 0.36
N ILE A 107 -0.35 -10.25 1.70
CA ILE A 107 0.82 -10.54 2.52
C ILE A 107 0.44 -11.71 3.40
N GLU A 108 1.24 -12.75 3.36
CA GLU A 108 1.02 -14.00 4.09
C GLU A 108 2.30 -14.39 4.80
N HIS A 109 2.18 -14.83 6.05
CA HIS A 109 3.27 -15.46 6.77
C HIS A 109 3.37 -16.92 6.33
N VAL A 110 4.51 -17.32 5.74
CA VAL A 110 4.78 -18.66 5.21
C VAL A 110 5.62 -19.46 6.19
#